data_AF-A0A7M5VAD0-F1
#
_entry.id   AF-A0A7M5VAD0-F1
#
_cell.length_a   1.000
_cell.length_b   1.000
_cell.length_c   1.000
_cell.angle_alpha   90.00
_cell.angle_beta   90.00
_cell.angle_gamma   90.00
#
_symmetry.space_group_name_H-M   'P 1'
#
loop_
_entity.id
_entity.type
_entity.pdbx_description
1 polymer ?
#
loop_
_entity_poly.entity_id
_entity_poly.type
_entity_poly.pdbx_seq_one_letter_code
_entity_poly.pdbx_strand_id
1 'polypeptide(L)'
;FGFLKNGPWNCRNLACFLKEGQTIHSKTLKHWDEKTCGSFSGLSCSAANDRVASKCQSDFNNNGLQLHICKQKDASIPTYPNKLTVWVTKMGKAHCMSNNANNFWMDKDHNGVPKRRAICCTKIQPILPWLPLQIYNLPC
;
A
#
# COMPACT_ATOMS: atom_id res chain seq x y z
N PHE A 1 -2.58 7.08 43.47
CA PHE A 1 -2.06 5.96 42.64
C PHE A 1 -2.19 6.30 41.17
N GLY A 2 -1.18 6.96 40.61
CA GLY A 2 -1.20 7.38 39.20
C GLY A 2 0.21 7.35 38.66
N PHE A 3 0.69 6.19 38.23
CA PHE A 3 1.99 6.09 37.57
C PHE A 3 1.94 4.99 36.49
N LEU A 4 2.23 5.41 35.25
CA LEU A 4 2.61 4.61 34.07
C LEU A 4 1.51 3.84 33.32
N LYS A 5 0.50 4.55 32.78
CA LYS A 5 -0.43 3.99 31.77
C LYS A 5 0.19 3.82 30.36
N ASN A 6 1.36 4.39 30.09
CA ASN A 6 1.97 4.45 28.76
C ASN A 6 3.47 4.09 28.79
N GLY A 7 3.79 2.80 29.00
CA GLY A 7 5.16 2.30 28.77
C GLY A 7 5.38 1.93 27.30
N PRO A 8 6.58 2.12 26.73
CA PRO A 8 6.92 1.78 25.34
C PRO A 8 6.80 0.27 25.02
N TRP A 9 6.65 -0.57 26.05
CA TRP A 9 6.61 -2.04 25.98
C TRP A 9 5.29 -2.64 25.49
N ASN A 10 4.23 -1.83 25.33
CA ASN A 10 2.90 -2.29 24.91
C ASN A 10 2.63 -2.11 23.42
N CYS A 11 3.60 -1.62 22.66
CA CYS A 11 3.42 -1.31 21.24
C CYS A 11 4.28 -2.18 20.33
N ARG A 12 3.77 -2.44 19.13
CA ARG A 12 4.49 -3.11 18.06
C ARG A 12 4.39 -2.31 16.77
N ASN A 13 5.47 -2.38 16.00
CA ASN A 13 5.51 -1.81 14.66
C ASN A 13 4.90 -2.79 13.66
N LEU A 14 4.20 -2.21 12.69
CA LEU A 14 3.58 -2.87 11.57
C LEU A 14 4.24 -2.33 10.31
N ALA A 15 4.59 -3.21 9.39
CA ALA A 15 5.11 -2.85 8.10
C ALA A 15 3.97 -2.97 7.08
N CYS A 16 3.68 -1.88 6.39
CA CYS A 16 2.67 -1.80 5.37
C CYS A 16 3.33 -1.64 3.99
N PHE A 17 2.75 -2.26 2.98
CA PHE A 17 3.30 -2.31 1.64
C PHE A 17 2.20 -2.13 0.60
N LEU A 18 2.59 -1.48 -0.48
CA LEU A 18 1.87 -1.48 -1.72
C LEU A 18 2.73 -2.18 -2.77
N LYS A 19 2.22 -3.26 -3.35
CA LYS A 19 2.96 -4.05 -4.34
C LYS A 19 2.25 -4.07 -5.69
N GLU A 20 3.02 -4.27 -6.73
CA GLU A 20 2.51 -4.44 -8.09
C GLU A 20 2.01 -5.87 -8.33
N GLY A 21 0.88 -6.05 -9.00
CA GLY A 21 0.31 -7.38 -9.23
C GLY A 21 -0.22 -8.01 -7.93
N GLN A 22 0.05 -9.31 -7.73
CA GLN A 22 -0.55 -10.09 -6.62
C GLN A 22 0.45 -10.81 -5.73
N THR A 23 1.70 -10.95 -6.16
CA THR A 23 2.63 -11.82 -5.46
C THR A 23 3.35 -11.08 -4.36
N ILE A 24 3.68 -11.79 -3.29
CA ILE A 24 4.54 -11.26 -2.24
C ILE A 24 5.92 -10.83 -2.80
N HIS A 25 6.43 -11.49 -3.84
CA HIS A 25 7.73 -11.18 -4.42
C HIS A 25 7.67 -10.04 -5.43
N SER A 26 6.47 -9.53 -5.72
CA SER A 26 6.31 -8.40 -6.61
C SER A 26 7.05 -7.16 -6.11
N LYS A 27 7.38 -6.29 -7.06
CA LYS A 27 7.99 -4.98 -6.79
C LYS A 27 7.15 -4.21 -5.77
N THR A 28 7.82 -3.67 -4.75
CA THR A 28 7.21 -2.77 -3.77
C THR A 28 7.16 -1.37 -4.39
N LEU A 29 5.95 -0.84 -4.54
CA LEU A 29 5.68 0.50 -5.07
C LEU A 29 5.74 1.57 -3.98
N LYS A 30 5.28 1.22 -2.77
CA LYS A 30 5.34 2.06 -1.57
C LYS A 30 5.47 1.20 -0.32
N HIS A 31 6.22 1.69 0.64
CA HIS A 31 6.32 1.13 1.99
C HIS A 31 6.08 2.23 3.00
N TRP A 32 5.41 1.91 4.09
CA TRP A 32 5.26 2.77 5.26
C TRP A 32 5.11 1.91 6.50
N ASP A 33 5.47 2.47 7.65
CA ASP A 33 5.32 1.81 8.93
C ASP A 33 4.17 2.43 9.72
N GLU A 34 3.47 1.58 10.43
CA GLU A 34 2.40 1.94 11.36
C GLU A 34 2.73 1.40 12.75
N LYS A 35 2.13 1.99 13.78
CA LYS A 35 2.31 1.53 15.16
C LYS A 35 0.97 1.13 15.76
N THR A 36 0.96 0.00 16.45
CA THR A 36 -0.22 -0.47 17.19
C THR A 36 0.15 -0.78 18.62
N CYS A 37 -0.72 -0.45 19.57
CA CYS A 37 -0.48 -0.64 21.00
C CYS A 37 -1.60 -1.43 21.65
N GLY A 38 -1.26 -2.34 22.55
CA GLY A 38 -2.19 -3.18 23.31
C GLY A 38 -2.49 -2.64 24.71
N SER A 39 -3.23 -3.45 25.47
CA SER A 39 -3.57 -3.19 26.86
C SER A 39 -2.39 -3.48 27.81
N PHE A 40 -2.63 -3.34 29.11
CA PHE A 40 -1.62 -3.42 30.18
C PHE A 40 -0.73 -4.68 30.17
N SER A 41 -1.23 -5.82 29.69
CA SER A 41 -0.48 -7.10 29.61
C SER A 41 0.43 -7.22 28.37
N GLY A 42 0.57 -6.16 27.57
CA GLY A 42 1.32 -6.17 26.33
C GLY A 42 0.51 -6.68 25.14
N LEU A 43 1.01 -6.39 23.93
CA LEU A 43 0.39 -6.84 22.68
C LEU A 43 1.14 -8.06 22.16
N SER A 44 0.46 -9.19 21.96
CA SER A 44 1.06 -10.37 21.32
C SER A 44 1.35 -10.10 19.84
N CYS A 45 2.26 -10.89 19.24
CA CYS A 45 2.58 -10.72 17.82
C CYS A 45 1.37 -11.02 16.93
N SER A 46 0.59 -12.07 17.25
CA SER A 46 -0.66 -12.39 16.54
C SER A 46 -1.66 -11.24 16.62
N ALA A 47 -1.92 -10.72 17.83
CA ALA A 47 -2.87 -9.63 18.01
C ALA A 47 -2.42 -8.32 17.34
N ALA A 48 -1.11 -8.07 17.23
CA ALA A 48 -0.60 -6.96 16.43
C ALA A 48 -0.82 -7.21 14.93
N ASN A 49 -0.58 -8.44 14.46
CA ASN A 49 -0.77 -8.82 13.08
C ASN A 49 -2.25 -8.71 12.64
N ASP A 50 -3.18 -9.08 13.51
CA ASP A 50 -4.62 -8.98 13.24
C ASP A 50 -5.09 -7.52 13.05
N ARG A 51 -4.32 -6.55 13.54
CA ARG A 51 -4.60 -5.11 13.41
C ARG A 51 -3.98 -4.48 12.17
N VAL A 52 -3.16 -5.22 11.42
CA VAL A 52 -2.52 -4.73 10.19
C VAL A 52 -3.57 -4.26 9.19
N ALA A 53 -4.62 -5.03 8.97
CA ALA A 53 -5.67 -4.70 8.00
C ALA A 53 -6.36 -3.35 8.28
N SER A 54 -6.54 -2.97 9.55
CA SER A 54 -7.15 -1.70 9.92
C SER A 54 -6.16 -0.54 9.98
N LYS A 55 -4.89 -0.79 10.32
CA LYS A 55 -3.87 0.25 10.45
C LYS A 55 -3.20 0.59 9.13
N CYS A 56 -2.92 -0.40 8.30
CA CYS A 56 -2.28 -0.22 6.99
C CYS A 56 -3.28 0.20 5.89
N GLN A 57 -4.43 0.79 6.23
CA GLN A 57 -5.38 1.23 5.19
C GLN A 57 -4.84 2.47 4.47
N SER A 58 -4.23 2.27 3.30
CA SER A 58 -3.95 3.38 2.38
C SER A 58 -5.22 3.76 1.61
N ASP A 59 -5.55 5.05 1.57
CA ASP A 59 -6.55 5.54 0.61
C ASP A 59 -5.94 5.51 -0.79
N PHE A 60 -6.52 4.66 -1.62
CA PHE A 60 -6.13 4.51 -3.01
C PHE A 60 -6.84 5.51 -3.93
N ASN A 61 -7.84 6.25 -3.45
CA ASN A 61 -8.45 7.36 -4.17
C ASN A 61 -7.59 8.63 -4.10
N ASN A 62 -6.50 8.60 -3.34
CA ASN A 62 -5.56 9.70 -3.30
C ASN A 62 -4.85 9.84 -4.66
N ASN A 63 -5.23 10.87 -5.42
CA ASN A 63 -4.63 11.20 -6.72
C ASN A 63 -3.09 11.31 -6.66
N GLY A 64 -2.54 11.81 -5.56
CA GLY A 64 -1.09 11.92 -5.38
C GLY A 64 -0.40 10.56 -5.33
N LEU A 65 -1.00 9.58 -4.65
CA LEU A 65 -0.49 8.20 -4.61
C LEU A 65 -0.56 7.53 -5.98
N GLN A 66 -1.69 7.67 -6.67
CA GLN A 66 -1.90 7.10 -8.00
C GLN A 66 -0.90 7.70 -9.01
N LEU A 67 -0.72 9.02 -8.98
CA LEU A 67 0.25 9.70 -9.84
C LEU A 67 1.69 9.30 -9.54
N HIS A 68 2.05 9.09 -8.26
CA HIS A 68 3.36 8.58 -7.89
C HIS A 68 3.62 7.19 -8.49
N ILE A 69 2.63 6.30 -8.45
CA ILE A 69 2.72 4.95 -9.05
C ILE A 69 2.89 5.05 -10.57
N CYS A 70 2.14 5.93 -11.23
CA CYS A 70 2.30 6.18 -12.66
C CYS A 70 3.71 6.69 -12.99
N LYS A 71 4.23 7.66 -12.23
CA LYS A 71 5.60 8.19 -12.43
C LYS A 71 6.68 7.11 -12.32
N GLN A 72 6.52 6.11 -11.46
CA GLN A 72 7.45 4.97 -11.38
C GLN A 72 7.45 4.07 -12.64
N LYS A 73 6.46 4.25 -13.53
CA LYS A 73 6.28 3.49 -14.76
C LYS A 73 6.44 4.34 -16.02
N ASP A 74 6.99 5.55 -15.89
CA ASP A 74 7.07 6.55 -16.95
C ASP A 74 7.53 5.99 -18.31
N ALA A 75 8.58 5.16 -18.33
CA ALA A 75 9.11 4.56 -19.57
C ALA A 75 8.10 3.66 -20.32
N SER A 76 7.14 3.06 -19.62
CA SER A 76 6.15 2.13 -20.19
C SER A 76 4.77 2.76 -20.39
N ILE A 77 4.59 4.03 -20.02
CA ILE A 77 3.29 4.70 -20.14
C ILE A 77 3.10 5.17 -21.60
N PRO A 78 2.01 4.75 -22.27
CA PRO A 78 1.70 5.19 -23.62
C PRO A 78 1.07 6.60 -23.62
N THR A 79 1.09 7.25 -24.78
CA THR A 79 0.37 8.52 -25.01
C THR A 79 -1.12 8.27 -25.26
N TYR A 80 -1.97 9.19 -24.80
CA TYR A 80 -3.41 9.19 -25.03
C TYR A 80 -3.74 8.97 -26.53
N PRO A 81 -4.78 8.17 -26.88
CA PRO A 81 -5.82 7.58 -26.03
C PRO A 81 -5.44 6.27 -25.32
N ASN A 82 -4.23 5.76 -25.54
CA ASN A 82 -3.80 4.51 -24.92
C ASN A 82 -3.50 4.71 -23.43
N LYS A 83 -3.71 3.64 -22.64
CA LYS A 83 -3.47 3.63 -21.19
C LYS A 83 -2.73 2.37 -20.75
N LEU A 84 -1.84 2.54 -19.77
CA LEU A 84 -1.20 1.45 -19.05
C LEU A 84 -2.00 1.16 -17.78
N THR A 85 -2.48 -0.07 -17.63
CA THR A 85 -3.14 -0.53 -16.40
C THR A 85 -2.12 -1.15 -15.45
N VAL A 86 -1.87 -0.50 -14.33
CA VAL A 86 -1.04 -1.01 -13.24
C VAL A 86 -1.94 -1.62 -12.18
N TRP A 87 -1.86 -2.93 -12.01
CA TRP A 87 -2.55 -3.63 -10.92
C TRP A 87 -1.75 -3.49 -9.64
N VAL A 88 -2.41 -3.09 -8.56
CA VAL A 88 -1.78 -2.93 -7.25
C VAL A 88 -2.52 -3.69 -6.16
N THR A 89 -1.77 -4.21 -5.21
CA THR A 89 -2.30 -4.96 -4.06
C THR A 89 -1.69 -4.43 -2.77
N LYS A 90 -2.53 -4.25 -1.73
CA LYS A 90 -2.09 -3.91 -0.39
C LYS A 90 -1.57 -5.15 0.32
N MET A 91 -0.49 -4.99 1.05
CA MET A 91 0.06 -6.02 1.92
C MET A 91 0.51 -5.37 3.22
N GLY A 92 0.60 -6.16 4.28
CA GLY A 92 1.16 -5.69 5.52
C GLY A 92 1.43 -6.86 6.45
N LYS A 93 2.19 -6.60 7.51
CA LYS A 93 2.44 -7.56 8.59
C LYS A 93 2.88 -6.84 9.86
N ALA A 94 2.79 -7.51 11.00
CA ALA A 94 3.58 -7.10 12.16
C ALA A 94 5.08 -7.37 11.91
N HIS A 95 5.96 -6.50 12.42
CA HIS A 95 7.42 -6.68 12.27
C HIS A 95 7.91 -8.02 12.84
N CYS A 96 7.24 -8.51 13.89
CA CYS A 96 7.53 -9.78 14.55
C CYS A 96 7.06 -11.03 13.79
N MET A 97 6.32 -10.87 12.67
CA MET A 97 5.90 -11.99 11.82
C MET A 97 6.91 -12.21 10.68
N SER A 98 7.11 -13.48 10.33
CA SER A 98 7.89 -13.87 9.16
C SER A 98 7.18 -13.46 7.87
N ASN A 99 7.97 -13.24 6.81
CA ASN A 99 7.46 -13.01 5.46
C ASN A 99 7.01 -14.34 4.87
N ASN A 100 5.77 -14.76 5.10
CA ASN A 100 5.19 -15.99 4.55
C ASN A 100 3.88 -15.68 3.82
N ALA A 101 3.65 -16.30 2.66
CA ALA A 101 2.49 -16.09 1.76
C ALA A 101 1.13 -16.08 2.47
N ASN A 102 1.01 -16.80 3.59
CA ASN A 102 -0.22 -16.89 4.40
C ASN A 102 -0.42 -15.75 5.41
N ASN A 103 0.56 -14.84 5.61
CA ASN A 103 0.50 -13.73 6.57
C ASN A 103 0.11 -12.38 5.92
N PHE A 104 -0.30 -12.38 4.65
CA PHE A 104 -0.61 -11.17 3.87
C PHE A 104 -2.11 -10.96 3.70
N TRP A 105 -2.77 -10.34 4.69
CA TRP A 105 -4.19 -10.01 4.59
C TRP A 105 -4.43 -8.54 4.88
N MET A 106 -4.95 -7.84 3.87
CA MET A 106 -5.26 -6.40 3.94
C MET A 106 -6.70 -6.07 3.54
N ASP A 107 -7.54 -7.07 3.23
CA ASP A 107 -8.96 -6.84 2.99
C ASP A 107 -9.79 -7.86 3.76
N LYS A 108 -10.73 -7.35 4.56
CA LYS A 108 -11.64 -8.14 5.41
C LYS A 108 -12.59 -9.04 4.60
N ASP A 109 -12.71 -8.79 3.28
CA ASP A 109 -13.73 -9.37 2.41
C ASP A 109 -13.20 -10.44 1.43
N HIS A 110 -11.98 -10.93 1.62
CA HIS A 110 -11.24 -11.53 0.50
C HIS A 110 -10.97 -13.04 0.55
N ASN A 111 -11.54 -13.80 1.49
CA ASN A 111 -11.52 -15.28 1.50
C ASN A 111 -10.18 -15.95 1.18
N GLY A 112 -9.04 -15.36 1.51
CA GLY A 112 -7.76 -15.96 1.16
C GLY A 112 -7.14 -15.50 -0.19
N VAL A 113 -7.69 -14.49 -0.86
CA VAL A 113 -7.15 -13.92 -2.10
C VAL A 113 -6.77 -12.45 -1.87
N PRO A 114 -5.72 -11.87 -2.48
CA PRO A 114 -5.45 -10.44 -2.36
C PRO A 114 -6.35 -9.61 -3.30
N LYS A 115 -7.01 -8.56 -2.78
CA LYS A 115 -7.71 -7.59 -3.63
C LYS A 115 -6.72 -6.84 -4.49
N ARG A 116 -7.05 -6.72 -5.77
CA ARG A 116 -6.33 -5.89 -6.74
C ARG A 116 -7.13 -4.64 -7.02
N ARG A 117 -6.41 -3.52 -7.13
CA ARG A 117 -6.97 -2.28 -7.68
C ARG A 117 -6.22 -1.93 -8.96
N ALA A 118 -6.96 -1.50 -9.98
CA ALA A 118 -6.38 -0.98 -11.20
C ALA A 118 -6.07 0.52 -11.05
N ILE A 119 -4.91 0.94 -11.53
CA ILE A 119 -4.52 2.34 -11.70
C ILE A 119 -4.18 2.53 -13.18
N CYS A 120 -4.80 3.52 -13.83
CA CYS A 120 -4.67 3.70 -15.28
C CYS A 120 -3.85 4.94 -15.59
N CYS A 121 -2.66 4.73 -16.14
CA CYS A 121 -1.69 5.77 -16.40
C CYS A 121 -1.63 6.09 -17.90
N THR A 122 -1.54 7.37 -18.26
CA THR A 122 -1.33 7.82 -19.64
C THR A 122 -0.45 9.07 -19.69
N LYS A 123 0.18 9.31 -20.84
CA LYS A 123 0.86 10.57 -21.16
C LYS A 123 -0.04 11.43 -22.02
N ILE A 124 -0.17 12.71 -21.67
CA ILE A 124 -0.90 13.68 -22.49
C ILE A 124 0.11 14.67 -23.06
N GLN A 125 0.03 14.89 -24.37
CA GLN A 125 0.81 15.90 -25.04
C GLN A 125 0.21 17.28 -24.75
N PRO A 126 0.98 18.22 -24.20
CA PRO A 126 0.52 19.59 -24.00
C PRO A 126 0.25 20.28 -25.33
N ILE A 127 -0.62 21.30 -25.31
CA ILE A 127 -1.00 22.10 -26.49
C ILE A 127 0.24 22.73 -27.14
N LEU A 128 1.23 23.10 -26.32
CA LEU A 128 2.49 23.68 -26.79
C LEU A 128 3.52 22.56 -26.99
N PRO A 129 4.06 22.36 -28.21
CA PRO A 129 4.88 21.20 -28.55
C PRO A 129 6.26 21.17 -27.86
N TRP A 130 6.72 22.29 -27.30
CA TRP A 130 7.98 22.38 -26.55
C TRP A 130 7.83 22.00 -25.07
N LEU A 131 6.60 21.82 -24.57
CA LEU A 131 6.38 21.38 -23.19
C LEU A 131 6.55 19.85 -23.09
N PRO A 132 7.13 19.35 -21.99
CA PRO A 132 7.29 17.91 -21.80
C PRO A 132 5.93 17.22 -21.66
N LEU A 133 5.86 15.96 -22.09
CA LEU A 133 4.70 15.09 -21.87
C LEU A 133 4.38 15.03 -20.37
N GLN A 134 3.11 15.18 -20.03
CA GLN A 134 2.65 15.11 -18.64
C GLN A 134 1.97 13.77 -18.38
N ILE A 135 2.31 13.15 -17.26
CA ILE A 135 1.73 11.88 -16.83
C ILE A 135 0.45 12.18 -16.05
N TYR A 136 -0.62 11.47 -16.38
CA TYR A 136 -1.91 11.54 -15.70
C TYR A 136 -2.36 10.16 -15.22
N ASN A 137 -3.13 10.15 -14.14
CA ASN A 137 -3.98 9.02 -13.79
C ASN A 137 -5.40 9.31 -14.28
N LEU A 138 -5.97 8.39 -15.05
CA LEU A 138 -7.34 8.44 -15.54
C LEU A 138 -8.17 7.31 -14.90
N PRO A 139 -9.51 7.39 -14.97
CA PRO A 139 -10.35 6.26 -14.61
C PRO A 139 -9.98 5.03 -15.44
N CYS A 140 -9.76 3.91 -14.75
CA CYS A 140 -9.94 2.59 -15.32
C CYS A 140 -11.44 2.33 -15.44
#